data_AF-A0A9E1DP07-F1
#
_entry.id   AF-A0A9E1DP07-F1
#
_cell.length_a   1.000
_cell.length_b   1.000
_cell.length_c   1.000
_cell.angle_alpha   90.00
_cell.angle_beta   90.00
_cell.angle_gamma   90.00
#
_symmetry.space_group_name_H-M   'P 1'
#
loop_
_entity.id
_entity.type
_entity.pdbx_description
1 polymer ?
#
loop_
_entity_poly.entity_id
_entity_poly.type
_entity_poly.pdbx_seq_one_letter_code
_entity_poly.pdbx_strand_id
1 'polypeptide(L)'
;MPDEALQAAFEIKAACDDISRKLLRWHWEEKPGAHSVDALMKHLAQRQKESPDYYERLPELNGRTGWQQLDTTLCMRILLDPEKDAARPLDLLGNTPHPAAARRACNAVRMARNEAAHASDKTAAAQAAIRFNEAVEELEAGYEGTALTTGDLEKYYRLAEDFLSRCGASETIEPQKKAEDEAPRRQKSQKSGSTSRKRQSGGNRAASGRGTSGRSRNASGRNSRSRQNMQTTARRKKRQRTQSRALTVVLLAVVLLGLLVRAWTMGLMK
;
A
#
# COMPACT_ATOMS: atom_id res chain seq x y z
N MET A 1 31.89 2.08 -16.93
CA MET A 1 30.51 1.60 -17.18
C MET A 1 29.66 2.14 -16.04
N PRO A 2 28.56 2.87 -16.29
CA PRO A 2 27.63 3.22 -15.23
C PRO A 2 27.16 1.94 -14.53
N ASP A 3 26.93 2.01 -13.22
CA ASP A 3 26.36 0.89 -12.47
C ASP A 3 24.98 0.58 -13.06
N GLU A 4 24.86 -0.58 -13.70
CA GLU A 4 23.68 -1.01 -14.44
C GLU A 4 22.43 -1.04 -13.55
N ALA A 5 22.61 -1.32 -12.24
CA ALA A 5 21.53 -1.29 -11.27
C ALA A 5 21.06 0.15 -10.98
N LEU A 6 21.98 1.10 -10.84
CA LEU A 6 21.61 2.51 -10.66
C LEU A 6 20.94 3.08 -11.92
N GLN A 7 21.40 2.68 -13.10
CA GLN A 7 20.74 3.02 -14.35
C GLN A 7 19.30 2.46 -14.41
N ALA A 8 19.09 1.20 -13.98
CA ALA A 8 17.75 0.62 -13.85
C ALA A 8 16.88 1.40 -12.85
N ALA A 9 17.43 1.89 -11.73
CA ALA A 9 16.68 2.74 -10.81
C ALA A 9 16.18 4.05 -11.47
N PHE A 10 17.00 4.72 -12.29
CA PHE A 10 16.54 5.89 -13.04
C PHE A 10 15.40 5.55 -14.01
N GLU A 11 15.49 4.40 -14.68
CA GLU A 11 14.46 3.93 -15.62
C GLU A 11 13.16 3.51 -14.91
N ILE A 12 13.24 2.87 -13.74
CA ILE A 12 12.09 2.57 -12.87
C ILE A 12 11.38 3.87 -12.48
N LYS A 13 12.15 4.88 -12.05
CA LYS A 13 11.59 6.18 -11.69
C LYS A 13 10.86 6.80 -12.89
N ALA A 14 11.47 6.79 -14.07
CA ALA A 14 10.86 7.31 -15.30
C ALA A 14 9.57 6.55 -15.67
N ALA A 15 9.58 5.22 -15.59
CA ALA A 15 8.39 4.40 -15.83
C ALA A 15 7.26 4.71 -14.85
N CYS A 16 7.58 4.84 -13.55
CA CYS A 16 6.59 5.25 -12.55
C CYS A 16 6.06 6.66 -12.79
N ASP A 17 6.91 7.58 -13.24
CA ASP A 17 6.55 8.95 -13.57
C ASP A 17 5.54 8.97 -14.74
N ASP A 18 5.77 8.17 -15.78
CA ASP A 18 4.85 8.00 -16.93
C ASP A 18 3.52 7.37 -16.52
N ILE A 19 3.57 6.29 -15.71
CA ILE A 19 2.37 5.64 -15.17
C ILE A 19 1.54 6.65 -14.36
N SER A 20 2.17 7.44 -13.49
CA SER A 20 1.50 8.43 -12.64
C SER A 20 0.73 9.47 -13.48
N ARG A 21 1.34 9.96 -14.56
CA ARG A 21 0.70 10.89 -15.49
C ARG A 21 -0.47 10.25 -16.23
N LYS A 22 -0.27 9.02 -16.71
CA LYS A 22 -1.30 8.25 -17.43
C LYS A 22 -2.52 8.03 -16.56
N LEU A 23 -2.32 7.59 -15.31
CA LEU A 23 -3.40 7.38 -14.36
C LEU A 23 -4.12 8.70 -14.03
N LEU A 24 -3.39 9.76 -13.68
CA LEU A 24 -4.01 11.07 -13.41
C LEU A 24 -4.86 11.55 -14.58
N ARG A 25 -4.31 11.48 -15.80
CA ARG A 25 -5.00 11.87 -17.01
C ARG A 25 -6.31 11.09 -17.17
N TRP A 26 -6.25 9.76 -17.07
CA TRP A 26 -7.42 8.90 -17.21
C TRP A 26 -8.50 9.26 -16.18
N HIS A 27 -8.13 9.37 -14.90
CA HIS A 27 -9.09 9.74 -13.85
C HIS A 27 -9.70 11.13 -14.05
N TRP A 28 -8.92 12.08 -14.56
CA TRP A 28 -9.41 13.42 -14.85
C TRP A 28 -10.36 13.44 -16.05
N GLU A 29 -10.08 12.64 -17.07
CA GLU A 29 -10.91 12.48 -18.26
C GLU A 29 -12.23 11.73 -17.95
N GLU A 30 -12.26 10.82 -16.97
CA GLU A 30 -13.49 10.11 -16.55
C GLU A 30 -14.46 10.97 -15.73
N LYS A 31 -13.96 12.04 -15.08
CA LYS A 31 -14.80 12.92 -14.26
C LYS A 31 -15.71 13.78 -15.15
N PRO A 32 -17.01 13.97 -14.84
CA PRO A 32 -17.86 14.90 -15.57
C PRO A 32 -17.32 16.34 -15.63
N GLY A 33 -17.41 16.98 -16.79
CA GLY A 33 -17.07 18.39 -16.99
C GLY A 33 -15.91 18.61 -17.94
N ALA A 34 -15.00 19.52 -17.61
CA ALA A 34 -13.86 19.86 -18.46
C ALA A 34 -12.66 18.95 -18.17
N HIS A 35 -12.09 18.37 -19.23
CA HIS A 35 -11.08 17.31 -19.13
C HIS A 35 -9.67 17.73 -19.57
N SER A 36 -9.48 19.00 -19.97
CA SER A 36 -8.15 19.46 -20.41
C SER A 36 -7.17 19.62 -19.25
N VAL A 37 -5.87 19.62 -19.55
CA VAL A 37 -4.82 19.99 -18.59
C VAL A 37 -5.11 21.38 -18.03
N ASP A 38 -5.47 22.34 -18.88
CA ASP A 38 -5.85 23.69 -18.43
C ASP A 38 -7.01 23.70 -17.45
N ALA A 39 -7.99 22.79 -17.61
CA ALA A 39 -9.08 22.65 -16.66
C ALA A 39 -8.59 22.12 -15.31
N LEU A 40 -7.65 21.17 -15.31
CA LEU A 40 -6.97 20.71 -14.09
C LEU A 40 -6.21 21.85 -13.44
N MET A 41 -5.43 22.62 -14.21
CA MET A 41 -4.65 23.75 -13.67
C MET A 41 -5.57 24.83 -13.06
N LYS A 42 -6.68 25.17 -13.73
CA LYS A 42 -7.70 26.08 -13.20
C LYS A 42 -8.34 25.55 -11.92
N HIS A 43 -8.62 24.24 -11.86
CA HIS A 43 -9.14 23.60 -10.66
C HIS A 43 -8.18 23.74 -9.48
N LEU A 44 -6.90 23.41 -9.68
CA LEU A 44 -5.86 23.53 -8.65
C LEU A 44 -5.67 24.98 -8.19
N ALA A 45 -5.64 25.94 -9.12
CA ALA A 45 -5.52 27.37 -8.79
C ALA A 45 -6.72 27.88 -7.98
N GLN A 46 -7.93 27.40 -8.27
CA GLN A 46 -9.11 27.71 -7.47
C GLN A 46 -9.02 27.10 -6.07
N ARG A 47 -8.59 25.83 -5.97
CA ARG A 47 -8.43 25.12 -4.71
C ARG A 47 -7.35 25.72 -3.81
N GLN A 48 -6.27 26.23 -4.41
CA GLN A 48 -5.21 26.93 -3.69
C GLN A 48 -5.72 28.21 -2.99
N LYS A 49 -6.73 28.89 -3.55
CA LYS A 49 -7.38 30.03 -2.88
C LYS A 49 -8.28 29.60 -1.73
N GLU A 50 -8.91 28.43 -1.83
CA GLU A 50 -9.84 27.92 -0.82
C GLU A 50 -9.11 27.25 0.36
N SER A 51 -7.97 26.61 0.10
CA SER A 51 -7.16 25.93 1.12
C SER A 51 -5.66 26.21 0.88
N PRO A 52 -5.18 27.43 1.21
CA PRO A 52 -3.80 27.82 0.95
C PRO A 52 -2.81 26.88 1.65
N ASP A 53 -3.03 26.53 2.92
CA ASP A 53 -2.12 25.67 3.69
C ASP A 53 -1.94 24.26 3.07
N TYR A 54 -3.01 23.71 2.48
CA TYR A 54 -2.94 22.40 1.81
C TYR A 54 -2.17 22.48 0.50
N TYR A 55 -2.26 23.61 -0.20
CA TYR A 55 -1.75 23.80 -1.55
C TYR A 55 -0.43 24.59 -1.64
N GLU A 56 0.01 25.22 -0.55
CA GLU A 56 1.24 26.02 -0.46
C GLU A 56 2.49 25.24 -0.89
N ARG A 57 2.50 23.92 -0.61
CA ARG A 57 3.63 23.04 -0.92
C ARG A 57 3.55 22.39 -2.31
N LEU A 58 2.59 22.78 -3.14
CA LEU A 58 2.55 22.27 -4.51
C LEU A 58 3.66 22.90 -5.35
N PRO A 59 4.25 22.14 -6.29
CA PRO A 59 5.14 22.71 -7.30
C PRO A 59 4.46 23.84 -8.06
N GLU A 60 5.26 24.79 -8.56
CA GLU A 60 4.74 25.87 -9.39
C GLU A 60 4.00 25.31 -10.62
N LEU A 61 2.82 25.89 -10.85
CA LEU A 61 1.84 25.46 -11.84
C LEU A 61 1.97 26.26 -13.15
N ASN A 62 2.89 27.22 -13.24
CA ASN A 62 2.98 28.17 -14.35
C ASN A 62 3.59 27.53 -15.61
N GLY A 63 3.00 27.80 -16.77
CA GLY A 63 3.57 27.46 -18.08
C GLY A 63 3.49 26.00 -18.52
N ARG A 64 2.85 25.11 -17.74
CA ARG A 64 2.65 23.70 -18.14
C ARG A 64 1.38 23.55 -18.97
N THR A 65 1.51 23.10 -20.22
CA THR A 65 0.38 23.00 -21.17
C THR A 65 0.04 21.56 -21.55
N GLY A 66 0.87 20.58 -21.15
CA GLY A 66 0.68 19.17 -21.50
C GLY A 66 0.78 18.20 -20.33
N TRP A 67 0.07 17.07 -20.42
CA TRP A 67 0.10 15.98 -19.43
C TRP A 67 1.53 15.47 -19.15
N GLN A 68 2.36 15.41 -20.20
CA GLN A 68 3.76 14.99 -20.10
C GLN A 68 4.66 15.98 -19.36
N GLN A 69 4.23 17.23 -19.23
CA GLN A 69 4.99 18.26 -18.53
C GLN A 69 4.64 18.35 -17.05
N LEU A 70 3.56 17.74 -16.55
CA LEU A 70 3.17 17.81 -15.14
C LEU A 70 4.29 17.36 -14.18
N ASP A 71 4.29 17.82 -12.94
CA ASP A 71 5.19 17.22 -11.96
C ASP A 71 4.58 15.93 -11.42
N THR A 72 5.36 14.87 -11.21
CA THR A 72 4.80 13.59 -10.77
C THR A 72 4.52 13.55 -9.27
N THR A 73 5.20 14.39 -8.48
CA THR A 73 4.81 14.64 -7.08
C THR A 73 3.44 15.30 -7.03
N LEU A 74 3.18 16.26 -7.93
CA LEU A 74 1.84 16.83 -8.11
C LEU A 74 0.83 15.75 -8.51
N CYS A 75 1.16 14.90 -9.49
CA CYS A 75 0.25 13.84 -9.93
C CYS A 75 -0.15 12.90 -8.79
N MET A 76 0.83 12.42 -8.02
CA MET A 76 0.57 11.51 -6.90
C MET A 76 -0.20 12.18 -5.77
N ARG A 77 0.02 13.47 -5.52
CA ARG A 77 -0.72 14.23 -4.51
C ARG A 77 -2.20 14.35 -4.90
N ILE A 78 -2.50 14.67 -6.16
CA ILE A 78 -3.88 14.75 -6.65
C ILE A 78 -4.57 13.39 -6.59
N LEU A 79 -3.86 12.30 -6.92
CA LEU A 79 -4.43 10.95 -6.89
C LEU A 79 -4.63 10.41 -5.47
N LEU A 80 -3.66 10.60 -4.58
CA LEU A 80 -3.61 9.90 -3.28
C LEU A 80 -4.04 10.73 -2.08
N ASP A 81 -3.90 12.05 -2.12
CA ASP A 81 -4.20 12.91 -0.99
C ASP A 81 -5.58 13.57 -1.23
N PRO A 82 -6.67 13.02 -0.65
CA PRO A 82 -7.98 13.63 -0.76
C PRO A 82 -8.01 14.94 0.03
N GLU A 83 -8.70 15.94 -0.53
CA GLU A 83 -8.91 17.24 0.12
C GLU A 83 -9.87 17.10 1.33
N LYS A 84 -9.36 16.73 2.51
CA LYS A 84 -10.23 16.39 3.65
C LYS A 84 -11.05 17.55 4.22
N ASP A 85 -10.56 18.78 4.04
CA ASP A 85 -11.17 19.99 4.60
C ASP A 85 -11.96 20.79 3.54
N ALA A 86 -11.96 20.33 2.28
CA ALA A 86 -12.73 20.98 1.23
C ALA A 86 -14.22 20.63 1.36
N ALA A 87 -15.09 21.62 1.19
CA ALA A 87 -16.54 21.40 1.16
C ALA A 87 -16.98 20.43 0.05
N ARG A 88 -16.18 20.32 -1.02
CA ARG A 88 -16.35 19.37 -2.13
C ARG A 88 -14.99 18.80 -2.51
N PRO A 89 -14.52 17.75 -1.80
CA PRO A 89 -13.21 17.16 -2.03
C PRO A 89 -13.05 16.60 -3.43
N LEU A 90 -11.89 16.81 -4.04
CA LEU A 90 -11.49 16.05 -5.22
C LEU A 90 -11.07 14.63 -4.80
N ASP A 91 -11.95 13.64 -5.01
CA ASP A 91 -11.63 12.22 -4.88
C ASP A 91 -11.73 11.51 -6.23
N LEU A 92 -10.61 11.48 -6.95
CA LEU A 92 -10.53 10.85 -8.27
C LEU A 92 -10.65 9.32 -8.17
N LEU A 93 -9.95 8.71 -7.20
CA LEU A 93 -9.91 7.26 -7.06
C LEU A 93 -11.22 6.66 -6.54
N GLY A 94 -12.00 7.45 -5.79
CA GLY A 94 -13.28 7.05 -5.21
C GLY A 94 -14.34 6.64 -6.24
N ASN A 95 -14.24 7.13 -7.48
CA ASN A 95 -15.25 6.91 -8.52
C ASN A 95 -14.96 5.70 -9.42
N THR A 96 -13.87 4.97 -9.19
CA THR A 96 -13.54 3.78 -9.98
C THR A 96 -14.40 2.56 -9.61
N PRO A 97 -14.50 1.54 -10.48
CA PRO A 97 -15.15 0.27 -10.13
C PRO A 97 -14.53 -0.42 -8.91
N HIS A 98 -13.22 -0.24 -8.70
CA HIS A 98 -12.46 -0.83 -7.59
C HIS A 98 -11.60 0.21 -6.84
N PRO A 99 -12.21 1.13 -6.05
CA PRO A 99 -11.48 2.24 -5.42
C PRO A 99 -10.34 1.82 -4.50
N ALA A 100 -10.52 0.70 -3.78
CA ALA A 100 -9.49 0.17 -2.91
C ALA A 100 -8.28 -0.36 -3.70
N ALA A 101 -8.50 -0.98 -4.87
CA ALA A 101 -7.43 -1.47 -5.73
C ALA A 101 -6.70 -0.31 -6.41
N ALA A 102 -7.43 0.65 -6.97
CA ALA A 102 -6.87 1.88 -7.55
C ALA A 102 -5.97 2.65 -6.55
N ARG A 103 -6.39 2.75 -5.28
CA ARG A 103 -5.57 3.34 -4.21
C ARG A 103 -4.31 2.53 -3.89
N ARG A 104 -4.38 1.20 -3.89
CA ARG A 104 -3.19 0.36 -3.67
C ARG A 104 -2.21 0.50 -4.83
N ALA A 105 -2.69 0.43 -6.06
CA ALA A 105 -1.90 0.63 -7.28
C ALA A 105 -1.16 1.97 -7.28
N CYS A 106 -1.88 3.09 -7.07
CA CYS A 106 -1.25 4.40 -6.99
C CYS A 106 -0.23 4.49 -5.83
N ASN A 107 -0.52 3.90 -4.67
CA ASN A 107 0.46 3.88 -3.58
C ASN A 107 1.70 3.03 -3.91
N ALA A 108 1.53 1.88 -4.57
CA ALA A 108 2.63 1.03 -4.98
C ALA A 108 3.54 1.74 -5.99
N VAL A 109 2.96 2.40 -6.99
CA VAL A 109 3.70 3.25 -7.95
C VAL A 109 4.47 4.36 -7.24
N ARG A 110 3.85 5.06 -6.27
CA ARG A 110 4.53 6.08 -5.47
C ARG A 110 5.72 5.51 -4.68
N MET A 111 5.55 4.33 -4.08
CA MET A 111 6.61 3.68 -3.30
C MET A 111 7.77 3.27 -4.21
N ALA A 112 7.49 2.61 -5.34
CA ALA A 112 8.51 2.23 -6.32
C ALA A 112 9.27 3.45 -6.85
N ARG A 113 8.56 4.53 -7.19
CA ARG A 113 9.13 5.79 -7.64
C ARG A 113 10.05 6.42 -6.60
N ASN A 114 9.63 6.44 -5.34
CA ASN A 114 10.41 7.04 -4.27
C ASN A 114 11.65 6.21 -3.92
N GLU A 115 11.52 4.88 -3.90
CA GLU A 115 12.65 3.97 -3.71
C GLU A 115 13.70 4.18 -4.81
N ALA A 116 13.25 4.20 -6.07
CA ALA A 116 14.09 4.45 -7.23
C ALA A 116 14.78 5.83 -7.20
N ALA A 117 14.05 6.88 -6.81
CA ALA A 117 14.59 8.23 -6.73
C ALA A 117 15.67 8.41 -5.65
N HIS A 118 15.69 7.55 -4.64
CA HIS A 118 16.65 7.59 -3.54
C HIS A 118 17.71 6.48 -3.63
N ALA A 119 17.71 5.69 -4.71
CA ALA A 119 18.69 4.64 -4.89
C ALA A 119 20.11 5.21 -5.00
N SER A 120 20.96 4.84 -4.06
CA SER A 120 22.37 5.25 -4.00
C SER A 120 23.35 4.09 -4.23
N ASP A 121 22.86 2.85 -4.21
CA ASP A 121 23.63 1.64 -4.42
C ASP A 121 22.78 0.54 -5.07
N LYS A 122 23.43 -0.58 -5.42
CA LYS A 122 22.80 -1.75 -6.03
C LYS A 122 21.69 -2.37 -5.18
N THR A 123 21.79 -2.32 -3.86
CA THR A 123 20.77 -2.90 -2.97
C THR A 123 19.49 -2.06 -3.01
N ALA A 124 19.63 -0.74 -2.95
CA ALA A 124 18.51 0.18 -3.09
C ALA A 124 17.86 0.08 -4.49
N ALA A 125 18.67 -0.08 -5.55
CA ALA A 125 18.17 -0.32 -6.89
C ALA A 125 17.41 -1.65 -7.03
N ALA A 126 17.90 -2.74 -6.42
CA ALA A 126 17.19 -4.01 -6.35
C ALA A 126 15.86 -3.89 -5.61
N GLN A 127 15.84 -3.16 -4.49
CA GLN A 127 14.61 -2.90 -3.75
C GLN A 127 13.60 -2.10 -4.59
N ALA A 128 14.06 -1.11 -5.36
CA ALA A 128 13.22 -0.37 -6.30
C ALA A 128 12.63 -1.25 -7.39
N ALA A 129 13.42 -2.19 -7.95
CA ALA A 129 12.95 -3.14 -8.95
C ALA A 129 11.87 -4.09 -8.40
N ILE A 130 12.06 -4.60 -7.17
CA ILE A 130 11.04 -5.41 -6.48
C ILE A 130 9.75 -4.61 -6.27
N ARG A 131 9.86 -3.36 -5.80
CA ARG A 131 8.69 -2.48 -5.63
C ARG A 131 8.00 -2.17 -6.95
N PHE A 132 8.76 -2.02 -8.04
CA PHE A 132 8.18 -1.81 -9.36
C PHE A 132 7.36 -3.03 -9.78
N ASN A 133 7.89 -4.25 -9.61
CA ASN A 133 7.14 -5.47 -9.89
C ASN A 133 5.84 -5.56 -9.06
N GLU A 134 5.91 -5.33 -7.75
CA GLU A 134 4.72 -5.25 -6.88
C GLU A 134 3.72 -4.18 -7.36
N ALA A 135 4.22 -3.05 -7.88
CA ALA A 135 3.37 -2.01 -8.44
C ALA A 135 2.66 -2.47 -9.72
N VAL A 136 3.31 -3.24 -10.59
CA VAL A 136 2.68 -3.79 -11.79
C VAL A 136 1.53 -4.75 -11.42
N GLU A 137 1.71 -5.60 -10.41
CA GLU A 137 0.63 -6.49 -9.91
C GLU A 137 -0.57 -5.70 -9.37
N GLU A 138 -0.33 -4.64 -8.60
CA GLU A 138 -1.43 -3.79 -8.11
C GLU A 138 -2.07 -2.96 -9.23
N LEU A 139 -1.29 -2.57 -10.26
CA LEU A 139 -1.81 -1.90 -11.46
C LEU A 139 -2.74 -2.80 -12.26
N GLU A 140 -2.39 -4.08 -12.45
CA GLU A 140 -3.28 -5.07 -13.06
C GLU A 140 -4.60 -5.16 -12.26
N ALA A 141 -4.51 -5.43 -10.95
CA ALA A 141 -5.68 -5.54 -10.09
C ALA A 141 -6.54 -4.27 -10.01
N GLY A 142 -5.94 -3.09 -10.21
CA GLY A 142 -6.60 -1.79 -10.07
C GLY A 142 -7.11 -1.20 -11.38
N TYR A 143 -6.48 -1.53 -12.51
CA TYR A 143 -6.66 -0.79 -13.76
C TYR A 143 -6.74 -1.63 -15.03
N GLU A 144 -6.60 -2.96 -14.96
CA GLU A 144 -6.82 -3.81 -16.14
C GLU A 144 -8.22 -3.59 -16.73
N GLY A 145 -8.29 -3.42 -18.05
CA GLY A 145 -9.54 -3.17 -18.76
C GLY A 145 -10.13 -1.77 -18.54
N THR A 146 -9.40 -0.88 -17.86
CA THR A 146 -9.79 0.52 -17.65
C THR A 146 -8.70 1.46 -18.14
N ALA A 147 -7.90 2.06 -17.24
CA ALA A 147 -6.80 2.95 -17.58
C ALA A 147 -5.65 2.22 -18.30
N LEU A 148 -5.55 0.91 -18.13
CA LEU A 148 -4.49 0.07 -18.70
C LEU A 148 -5.06 -1.05 -19.55
N THR A 149 -4.53 -1.17 -20.76
CA THR A 149 -4.80 -2.31 -21.64
C THR A 149 -3.95 -3.51 -21.22
N THR A 150 -4.33 -4.72 -21.63
CA THR A 150 -3.50 -5.93 -21.45
C THR A 150 -2.10 -5.74 -22.05
N GLY A 151 -1.98 -5.08 -23.21
CA GLY A 151 -0.69 -4.77 -23.82
C GLY A 151 0.16 -3.78 -23.02
N ASP A 152 -0.45 -2.83 -22.31
CA ASP A 152 0.29 -1.95 -21.38
C ASP A 152 0.85 -2.76 -20.20
N LEU A 153 0.04 -3.66 -19.63
CA LEU A 153 0.45 -4.52 -18.52
C LEU A 153 1.56 -5.48 -18.93
N GLU A 154 1.44 -6.15 -20.08
CA GLU A 154 2.49 -6.99 -20.64
C GLU A 154 3.81 -6.23 -20.80
N LYS A 155 3.74 -4.99 -21.30
CA LYS A 155 4.92 -4.13 -21.41
C LYS A 155 5.53 -3.84 -20.03
N TYR A 156 4.72 -3.52 -19.03
CA TYR A 156 5.21 -3.23 -17.68
C TYR A 156 5.79 -4.46 -16.97
N TYR A 157 5.22 -5.65 -17.17
CA TYR A 157 5.79 -6.90 -16.67
C TYR A 157 7.16 -7.20 -17.29
N ARG A 158 7.30 -7.03 -18.61
CA ARG A 158 8.61 -7.19 -19.28
C ARG A 158 9.65 -6.20 -18.76
N LEU A 159 9.24 -4.96 -18.51
CA LEU A 159 10.13 -3.97 -17.87
C LEU A 159 10.50 -4.38 -16.44
N ALA A 160 9.55 -4.90 -15.66
CA ALA A 160 9.82 -5.36 -14.31
C ALA A 160 10.85 -6.51 -14.31
N GLU A 161 10.67 -7.51 -15.18
CA GLU A 161 11.61 -8.63 -15.35
C GLU A 161 13.01 -8.14 -15.75
N ASP A 162 13.12 -7.21 -16.70
CA ASP A 162 14.39 -6.60 -17.10
C ASP A 162 15.08 -5.90 -15.93
N PHE A 163 14.35 -5.06 -15.18
CA PHE A 163 14.89 -4.35 -14.03
C PHE A 163 15.34 -5.30 -12.92
N LEU A 164 14.59 -6.37 -12.66
CA LEU A 164 14.97 -7.38 -11.67
C LEU A 164 16.25 -8.11 -12.08
N SER A 165 16.39 -8.45 -13.36
CA SER A 165 17.59 -9.08 -13.90
C SER A 165 18.81 -8.19 -13.73
N ARG A 166 18.72 -6.93 -14.18
CA ARG A 166 19.80 -5.93 -14.12
C ARG A 166 20.22 -5.58 -12.69
N CYS A 167 19.28 -5.61 -11.75
CA CYS A 167 19.56 -5.39 -10.34
C CYS A 167 20.04 -6.65 -9.60
N GLY A 168 19.98 -7.84 -10.21
CA GLY A 168 20.30 -9.12 -9.55
C GLY A 168 19.26 -9.55 -8.52
N ALA A 169 17.99 -9.21 -8.75
CA ALA A 169 16.87 -9.45 -7.84
C ALA A 169 15.90 -10.55 -8.33
N SER A 170 16.14 -11.18 -9.49
CA SER A 170 15.23 -12.17 -10.08
C SER A 170 14.89 -13.35 -9.16
N GLU A 171 15.87 -13.87 -8.41
CA GLU A 171 15.67 -15.01 -7.48
C GLU A 171 14.79 -14.66 -6.27
N THR A 172 14.63 -13.37 -5.95
CA THR A 172 13.81 -12.94 -4.79
C THR A 172 12.31 -13.03 -5.06
N ILE A 173 11.91 -13.32 -6.31
CA ILE A 173 10.52 -13.33 -6.77
C ILE A 173 10.06 -14.73 -7.23
N GLU A 174 10.96 -15.71 -7.35
CA GLU A 174 10.58 -17.10 -7.62
C GLU A 174 9.62 -17.67 -6.55
N PRO A 175 8.67 -18.53 -6.95
CA PRO A 175 7.30 -18.41 -6.46
C PRO A 175 7.06 -19.16 -5.15
N GLN A 176 6.51 -18.47 -4.16
CA GLN A 176 5.73 -19.08 -3.06
C GLN A 176 4.46 -19.84 -3.52
N LYS A 177 4.33 -20.19 -4.80
CA LYS A 177 3.25 -21.03 -5.37
C LYS A 177 3.59 -22.53 -5.43
N LYS A 178 4.73 -22.99 -4.88
CA LYS A 178 5.14 -24.41 -4.90
C LYS A 178 5.59 -24.97 -3.54
N ALA A 179 5.02 -24.47 -2.44
CA ALA A 179 5.31 -24.96 -1.08
C ALA A 179 4.03 -25.29 -0.27
N GLU A 180 2.96 -25.74 -0.93
CA GLU A 180 1.80 -26.32 -0.24
C GLU A 180 1.69 -27.85 -0.37
N ASP A 181 2.65 -28.54 -0.99
CA ASP A 181 2.61 -30.00 -1.15
C ASP A 181 3.87 -30.73 -0.65
N GLU A 182 4.45 -30.24 0.45
CA GLU A 182 5.39 -31.04 1.23
C GLU A 182 5.31 -30.74 2.73
N ALA A 183 4.41 -31.46 3.42
CA ALA A 183 4.66 -31.89 4.79
C ALA A 183 4.88 -33.40 4.73
N PRO A 184 5.88 -34.01 5.42
CA PRO A 184 6.01 -33.85 6.87
C PRO A 184 7.43 -34.04 7.46
N ARG A 185 7.79 -33.33 8.54
CA ARG A 185 8.26 -34.01 9.77
C ARG A 185 8.38 -33.08 10.98
N ARG A 186 7.48 -33.29 11.92
CA ARG A 186 7.53 -32.77 13.28
C ARG A 186 8.49 -33.64 14.09
N GLN A 187 9.74 -33.21 14.28
CA GLN A 187 10.60 -33.81 15.31
C GLN A 187 10.31 -33.18 16.67
N LYS A 188 9.66 -33.98 17.52
CA LYS A 188 9.63 -33.81 18.97
C LYS A 188 11.07 -33.81 19.50
N SER A 189 11.46 -32.79 20.27
CA SER A 189 12.48 -32.96 21.30
C SER A 189 11.83 -32.78 22.67
N GLN A 190 12.13 -33.75 23.53
CA GLN A 190 11.55 -33.94 24.84
C GLN A 190 12.18 -33.02 25.88
N LYS A 191 11.31 -32.70 26.84
CA LYS A 191 11.48 -32.22 28.21
C LYS A 191 12.65 -32.83 29.01
N SER A 192 13.33 -31.96 29.76
CA SER A 192 13.99 -32.21 31.07
C SER A 192 14.10 -30.83 31.77
N GLY A 193 13.39 -30.50 32.86
CA GLY A 193 13.59 -30.97 34.25
C GLY A 193 14.86 -30.29 34.82
N SER A 194 14.85 -29.38 35.80
CA SER A 194 14.29 -29.50 37.15
C SER A 194 14.53 -28.22 37.99
N THR A 195 13.64 -27.95 38.97
CA THR A 195 13.82 -27.41 40.36
C THR A 195 14.66 -26.13 40.61
N SER A 196 14.37 -25.20 41.55
CA SER A 196 13.67 -25.22 42.84
C SER A 196 13.48 -23.78 43.38
N ARG A 197 12.36 -23.54 44.10
CA ARG A 197 12.15 -22.74 45.35
C ARG A 197 12.89 -21.38 45.52
N LYS A 198 12.31 -20.29 46.03
CA LYS A 198 11.51 -20.14 47.26
C LYS A 198 11.00 -18.68 47.41
N ARG A 199 9.78 -18.52 47.95
CA ARG A 199 9.21 -17.52 48.92
C ARG A 199 10.20 -16.46 49.47
N GLN A 200 9.85 -15.23 49.91
CA GLN A 200 8.67 -14.66 50.58
C GLN A 200 8.95 -13.15 50.78
N SER A 201 7.95 -12.26 50.75
CA SER A 201 7.40 -11.54 51.93
C SER A 201 8.00 -10.18 52.31
N GLY A 202 7.08 -9.22 52.55
CA GLY A 202 7.22 -8.10 53.49
C GLY A 202 7.77 -6.82 52.86
N GLY A 203 7.16 -5.65 52.95
CA GLY A 203 6.10 -5.17 53.84
C GLY A 203 6.52 -3.84 54.45
N ASN A 204 5.62 -2.84 54.40
CA ASN A 204 5.58 -1.62 55.21
C ASN A 204 6.66 -0.54 54.98
N ARG A 205 6.45 0.76 55.23
CA ARG A 205 5.30 1.69 55.40
C ARG A 205 5.95 3.06 55.68
N ALA A 206 5.30 4.15 55.26
CA ALA A 206 5.36 5.50 55.85
C ALA A 206 6.69 6.29 55.70
N ALA A 207 6.76 7.63 55.74
CA ALA A 207 5.79 8.66 56.06
C ALA A 207 6.22 10.02 55.44
N SER A 208 5.23 10.88 55.19
CA SER A 208 5.18 12.36 55.36
C SER A 208 6.43 13.25 55.14
N GLY A 209 6.25 14.31 54.35
CA GLY A 209 7.16 15.47 54.35
C GLY A 209 6.68 16.65 53.48
N ARG A 210 6.01 17.60 54.14
CA ARG A 210 5.39 18.87 53.70
C ARG A 210 6.39 19.95 53.21
N GLY A 211 5.96 20.86 52.32
CA GLY A 211 6.56 22.21 52.11
C GLY A 211 6.91 22.55 50.63
N THR A 212 6.07 23.26 49.86
CA THR A 212 6.01 24.73 49.60
C THR A 212 7.05 25.32 48.63
N SER A 213 6.49 26.06 47.64
CA SER A 213 7.00 27.18 46.79
C SER A 213 8.07 26.93 45.72
N GLY A 214 7.86 27.51 44.53
CA GLY A 214 8.93 27.70 43.53
C GLY A 214 8.57 27.61 42.04
N ARG A 215 7.77 28.56 41.54
CA ARG A 215 7.78 29.15 40.19
C ARG A 215 8.79 28.60 39.13
N SER A 216 8.31 28.06 38.01
CA SER A 216 8.91 28.26 36.67
C SER A 216 8.02 27.71 35.53
N ARG A 217 8.10 28.38 34.37
CA ARG A 217 7.35 28.17 33.12
C ARG A 217 7.98 27.04 32.29
N ASN A 218 7.18 26.17 31.68
CA ASN A 218 7.12 25.99 30.21
C ASN A 218 6.19 24.85 29.82
N ALA A 219 5.37 25.12 28.80
CA ALA A 219 4.59 24.13 28.09
C ALA A 219 5.50 23.34 27.14
N SER A 220 5.47 22.01 27.19
CA SER A 220 5.77 21.16 26.03
C SER A 220 4.98 19.86 26.11
N GLY A 221 4.27 19.57 25.02
CA GLY A 221 3.23 18.56 24.94
C GLY A 221 3.76 17.13 24.78
N ARG A 222 3.05 16.22 25.45
CA ARG A 222 2.57 14.92 24.97
C ARG A 222 3.30 14.32 23.75
N ASN A 223 4.09 13.26 23.98
CA ASN A 223 4.20 12.16 23.01
C ASN A 223 4.38 10.81 23.71
N SER A 224 3.26 10.14 24.03
CA SER A 224 3.27 8.79 24.62
C SER A 224 2.04 7.96 24.24
N ARG A 225 1.40 8.25 23.09
CA ARG A 225 0.18 7.54 22.63
C ARG A 225 0.35 6.65 21.39
N SER A 226 1.53 6.59 20.79
CA SER A 226 1.77 5.79 19.57
C SER A 226 1.90 4.27 19.82
N ARG A 227 2.43 3.84 20.99
CA ARG A 227 2.75 2.43 21.22
C ARG A 227 1.57 1.52 21.63
N GLN A 228 0.47 2.07 22.12
CA GLN A 228 -0.69 1.25 22.54
C GLN A 228 -1.64 0.86 21.40
N ASN A 229 -1.62 1.57 20.25
CA ASN A 229 -2.54 1.27 19.14
C ASN A 229 -2.05 0.16 18.20
N MET A 230 -0.78 -0.24 18.30
CA MET A 230 -0.21 -1.32 17.48
C MET A 230 -0.56 -2.72 18.02
N GLN A 231 -0.84 -2.84 19.33
CA GLN A 231 -1.20 -4.12 19.96
C GLN A 231 -2.69 -4.49 19.79
N THR A 232 -3.57 -3.51 19.58
CA THR A 232 -5.02 -3.74 19.38
C THR A 232 -5.35 -4.12 17.93
N THR A 233 -4.60 -3.62 16.95
CA THR A 233 -4.75 -3.93 15.51
C THR A 233 -4.26 -5.33 15.15
N ALA A 234 -3.20 -5.83 15.79
CA ALA A 234 -2.73 -7.21 15.62
C ALA A 234 -3.74 -8.26 16.10
N ARG A 235 -4.49 -7.98 17.19
CA ARG A 235 -5.55 -8.89 17.68
C ARG A 235 -6.81 -8.88 16.81
N ARG A 236 -7.19 -7.74 16.22
CA ARG A 236 -8.32 -7.66 15.27
C ARG A 236 -8.05 -8.42 13.96
N LYS A 237 -6.83 -8.31 13.42
CA LYS A 237 -6.43 -8.99 12.17
C LYS A 237 -6.46 -10.52 12.29
N LYS A 238 -6.21 -11.07 13.49
CA LYS A 238 -6.29 -12.52 13.75
C LYS A 238 -7.74 -13.04 13.82
N ARG A 239 -8.69 -12.22 14.29
CA ARG A 239 -10.11 -12.59 14.41
C ARG A 239 -10.86 -12.54 13.06
N GLN A 240 -10.44 -11.66 12.15
CA GLN A 240 -11.01 -11.55 10.81
C GLN A 240 -10.60 -12.71 9.88
N ARG A 241 -9.37 -13.25 10.06
CA ARG A 241 -8.85 -14.40 9.29
C ARG A 241 -9.54 -15.73 9.61
N THR A 242 -10.11 -15.87 10.81
CA THR A 242 -10.91 -17.04 11.21
C THR A 242 -12.36 -16.95 10.74
N GLN A 243 -12.91 -15.73 10.64
CA GLN A 243 -14.27 -15.52 10.15
C GLN A 243 -14.36 -15.74 8.64
N SER A 244 -13.36 -15.31 7.87
CA SER A 244 -13.33 -15.57 6.42
C SER A 244 -13.29 -17.07 6.12
N ARG A 245 -12.46 -17.85 6.85
CA ARG A 245 -12.40 -19.31 6.69
C ARG A 245 -13.72 -20.01 7.03
N ALA A 246 -14.39 -19.59 8.10
CA ALA A 246 -15.70 -20.15 8.46
C ALA A 246 -16.75 -19.88 7.37
N LEU A 247 -16.76 -18.67 6.80
CA LEU A 247 -17.66 -18.31 5.70
C LEU A 247 -17.36 -19.12 4.43
N THR A 248 -16.09 -19.35 4.09
CA THR A 248 -15.72 -20.18 2.94
C THR A 248 -16.18 -21.63 3.11
N VAL A 249 -16.03 -22.20 4.32
CA VAL A 249 -16.49 -23.56 4.62
C VAL A 249 -18.02 -23.67 4.56
N VAL A 250 -18.74 -22.69 5.08
CA VAL A 250 -20.22 -22.67 5.01
C VAL A 250 -20.69 -22.57 3.55
N LEU A 251 -20.07 -21.70 2.75
CA LEU A 251 -20.42 -21.58 1.32
C LEU A 251 -20.16 -22.89 0.56
N LEU A 252 -19.02 -23.55 0.81
CA LEU A 252 -18.72 -24.85 0.20
C LEU A 252 -19.73 -25.94 0.62
N ALA A 253 -20.14 -25.96 1.90
CA ALA A 253 -21.13 -26.91 2.39
C ALA A 253 -22.51 -26.70 1.73
N VAL A 254 -22.92 -25.44 1.51
CA VAL A 254 -24.18 -25.10 0.83
C VAL A 254 -24.14 -25.55 -0.64
N VAL A 255 -23.02 -25.33 -1.34
CA VAL A 255 -22.85 -25.78 -2.73
C VAL A 255 -22.89 -27.30 -2.82
N LEU A 256 -22.20 -28.02 -1.93
CA LEU A 256 -22.21 -29.49 -1.92
C LEU A 256 -23.59 -30.06 -1.60
N LEU A 257 -24.33 -29.46 -0.66
CA LEU A 257 -25.72 -29.84 -0.38
C LEU A 257 -26.62 -29.58 -1.59
N GLY A 258 -26.47 -28.45 -2.28
CA GLY A 258 -27.22 -28.15 -3.50
C GLY A 258 -26.95 -29.16 -4.63
N LEU A 259 -25.69 -29.58 -4.78
CA LEU A 259 -25.30 -30.61 -5.75
C LEU A 259 -25.81 -31.99 -5.36
N LEU A 260 -25.79 -32.35 -4.08
CA LEU A 260 -26.35 -33.62 -3.59
C LEU A 260 -27.86 -33.69 -3.79
N VAL A 261 -28.60 -32.64 -3.44
CA VAL A 261 -30.05 -32.56 -3.69
C VAL A 261 -30.33 -32.69 -5.19
N ARG A 262 -29.57 -32.00 -6.04
CA ARG A 262 -29.71 -32.08 -7.49
C ARG A 262 -29.39 -33.48 -8.05
N ALA A 263 -28.41 -34.17 -7.49
CA ALA A 263 -28.07 -35.52 -7.91
C ALA A 263 -29.10 -36.56 -7.41
N TRP A 264 -29.73 -36.32 -6.25
CA TRP A 264 -30.83 -37.13 -5.74
C TRP A 264 -32.11 -36.94 -6.57
N THR A 265 -32.44 -35.71 -6.97
CA THR A 265 -33.60 -35.45 -7.85
C THR A 265 -33.41 -35.99 -9.27
N MET A 266 -32.16 -36.14 -9.71
CA MET A 266 -31.83 -36.76 -11.01
C MET A 266 -31.65 -38.29 -10.93
N GLY A 267 -31.93 -38.93 -9.79
CA GLY A 267 -31.93 -40.40 -9.67
C GLY A 267 -30.55 -41.06 -9.82
N LEU A 268 -29.46 -40.30 -9.60
CA LEU A 268 -28.06 -40.76 -9.74
C LEU A 268 -27.52 -41.43 -8.46
N MET A 269 -28.28 -41.44 -7.37
CA MET A 269 -27.96 -42.14 -6.14
C MET A 269 -29.12 -43.07 -5.79
N LYS A 270 -28.88 -44.39 -5.87
CA LYS A 270 -29.77 -45.42 -5.31
C LYS A 270 -29.44 -45.62 -3.83
#